data_AF-A2DC12-F1
#
_entry.id   AF-A2DC12-F1
#
_cell.length_a   1.000
_cell.length_b   1.000
_cell.length_c   1.000
_cell.angle_alpha   90.00
_cell.angle_beta   90.00
_cell.angle_gamma   90.00
#
_symmetry.space_group_name_H-M   'P 1'
#
loop_
_entity.id
_entity.type
_entity.pdbx_description
1 polymer ?
#
loop_
_entity_poly.entity_id
_entity_poly.type
_entity_poly.pdbx_seq_one_letter_code
_entity_poly.pdbx_strand_id
1 'polypeptide(L)'
;MTSIKYRDITLITKDINKAINELYTLDTFDEGAVERIYQDIRDTLIETNVYSSDHIIDAIQIVAKYNTKYFRSYLRLFKRVLDEYHPKQPKEKSPVFMYFLYKEYNILAFDTKLEDIKNLETKNYVMDVHEKNTIFRAIMYDKKDSLLALTRRDKYDETLKLKSDFYPESENGYSLLELSCYHGSINCFRLLINKFKIPITRTCLNFSFLGRSSVIMHECVKKIIPDQDCMKHAIISHNDIFVKYLMNKYCIKINEDFCAKNNNLQALLLVIDQTNNIDQ
;
A
#
# COMPACT_ATOMS: atom_id res chain seq x y z
N MET A 1 25.04 31.60 0.48
CA MET A 1 24.29 30.34 0.71
C MET A 1 24.31 29.58 -0.60
N THR A 2 25.06 28.47 -0.65
CA THR A 2 25.11 27.59 -1.82
C THR A 2 23.74 26.93 -1.98
N SER A 3 23.01 27.26 -3.05
CA SER A 3 21.81 26.49 -3.40
C SER A 3 22.26 25.07 -3.73
N ILE A 4 22.00 24.12 -2.83
CA ILE A 4 22.20 22.70 -3.12
C ILE A 4 21.27 22.38 -4.30
N LYS A 5 21.83 21.95 -5.43
CA LYS A 5 21.02 21.70 -6.63
C LYS A 5 20.23 20.40 -6.43
N TYR A 6 19.06 20.28 -7.06
CA TYR A 6 18.21 19.08 -7.04
C TYR A 6 19.01 17.76 -7.23
N ARG A 7 19.99 17.77 -8.14
CA ARG A 7 20.86 16.62 -8.41
C ARG A 7 21.73 16.23 -7.21
N ASP A 8 22.20 17.20 -6.44
CA ASP A 8 23.04 16.97 -5.27
C ASP A 8 22.21 16.34 -4.15
N ILE A 9 20.99 16.83 -3.92
CA ILE A 9 20.06 16.23 -2.93
C ILE A 9 19.69 14.80 -3.32
N THR A 10 19.41 14.57 -4.61
CA THR A 10 19.09 13.22 -5.11
C THR A 10 20.23 12.24 -4.88
N LEU A 11 21.48 12.68 -5.06
CA LEU A 11 22.67 11.85 -4.84
C LEU A 11 22.87 11.54 -3.36
N ILE A 12 22.75 12.55 -2.49
CA ILE A 12 22.94 12.40 -1.03
C ILE A 12 21.86 11.50 -0.42
N THR A 13 20.63 11.55 -0.94
CA THR A 13 19.49 10.80 -0.40
C THR A 13 19.24 9.47 -1.10
N LYS A 14 20.16 9.01 -1.95
CA LYS A 14 19.97 7.84 -2.81
C LYS A 14 19.69 6.56 -2.01
N ASP A 15 20.50 6.28 -1.00
CA ASP A 15 20.39 5.03 -0.23
C ASP A 15 19.14 5.06 0.67
N ILE A 16 18.82 6.23 1.23
CA ILE A 16 17.57 6.46 1.98
C ILE A 16 16.35 6.16 1.08
N ASN A 17 16.32 6.72 -0.13
CA ASN A 17 15.26 6.49 -1.11
C ASN A 17 15.15 5.00 -1.48
N LYS A 18 16.29 4.32 -1.67
CA LYS A 18 16.32 2.87 -1.97
C LYS A 18 15.65 2.07 -0.86
N ALA A 19 16.07 2.24 0.39
CA ALA A 19 15.55 1.49 1.53
C ALA A 19 14.04 1.72 1.73
N ILE A 20 13.58 2.97 1.63
CA ILE A 20 12.14 3.28 1.73
C ILE A 20 11.37 2.68 0.55
N ASN A 21 11.87 2.84 -0.68
CA ASN A 21 11.19 2.30 -1.86
C ASN A 21 11.05 0.78 -1.75
N GLU A 22 12.08 0.07 -1.30
CA GLU A 22 12.01 -1.38 -1.07
C GLU A 22 10.95 -1.77 -0.04
N LEU A 23 10.77 -1.00 1.04
CA LEU A 23 9.67 -1.18 1.99
C LEU A 23 8.31 -0.97 1.31
N TYR A 24 8.15 0.14 0.60
CA TYR A 24 6.88 0.52 0.00
C TYR A 24 6.47 -0.36 -1.19
N THR A 25 7.44 -0.91 -1.90
CA THR A 25 7.24 -1.78 -3.07
C THR A 25 7.45 -3.27 -2.80
N LEU A 26 7.58 -3.67 -1.53
CA LEU A 26 7.79 -5.07 -1.12
C LEU A 26 6.81 -6.01 -1.84
N ASP A 27 7.33 -7.05 -2.48
CA ASP A 27 6.55 -7.96 -3.32
C ASP A 27 6.88 -9.45 -3.11
N THR A 28 7.48 -9.78 -1.97
CA THR A 28 8.00 -11.11 -1.65
C THR A 28 7.47 -11.66 -0.33
N PHE A 29 7.41 -12.99 -0.23
CA PHE A 29 7.18 -13.73 1.02
C PHE A 29 8.44 -14.48 1.50
N ASP A 30 9.52 -14.44 0.71
CA ASP A 30 10.79 -15.11 1.03
C ASP A 30 11.41 -14.49 2.28
N GLU A 31 11.70 -15.32 3.29
CA GLU A 31 12.16 -14.84 4.59
C GLU A 31 13.52 -14.15 4.48
N GLY A 32 14.41 -14.70 3.64
CA GLY A 32 15.73 -14.12 3.41
C GLY A 32 15.64 -12.76 2.71
N ALA A 33 14.74 -12.58 1.75
CA ALA A 33 14.50 -11.29 1.12
C ALA A 33 13.88 -10.28 2.08
N VAL A 34 12.92 -10.68 2.90
CA VAL A 34 12.34 -9.82 3.94
C VAL A 34 13.39 -9.40 4.97
N GLU A 35 14.27 -10.33 5.37
CA GLU A 35 15.37 -10.00 6.28
C GLU A 35 16.37 -9.03 5.63
N ARG A 36 16.71 -9.18 4.34
CA ARG A 36 17.54 -8.18 3.64
C ARG A 36 16.89 -6.78 3.64
N ILE A 37 15.60 -6.69 3.37
CA ILE A 37 14.86 -5.41 3.44
C ILE A 37 14.94 -4.82 4.86
N TYR A 38 14.81 -5.67 5.90
CA TYR A 38 14.99 -5.22 7.29
C TYR A 38 16.39 -4.67 7.55
N GLN A 39 17.44 -5.37 7.12
CA GLN A 39 18.83 -4.93 7.28
C GLN A 39 19.08 -3.59 6.57
N ASP A 40 18.57 -3.42 5.34
CA ASP A 40 18.67 -2.16 4.60
C ASP A 40 17.95 -1.01 5.34
N ILE A 41 16.74 -1.25 5.88
CA ILE A 41 16.02 -0.28 6.73
C ILE A 41 16.82 0.05 7.99
N ARG A 42 17.34 -0.97 8.67
CA ARG A 42 18.09 -0.82 9.92
C ARG A 42 19.34 0.04 9.71
N ASP A 43 20.20 -0.38 8.80
CA ASP A 43 21.52 0.20 8.59
C ASP A 43 21.44 1.58 7.92
N THR A 44 20.46 1.80 7.05
CA THR A 44 20.35 3.05 6.28
C THR A 44 19.46 4.09 6.95
N LEU A 45 18.45 3.67 7.73
CA LEU A 45 17.44 4.58 8.26
C LEU A 45 17.52 4.74 9.78
N ILE A 46 17.61 3.62 10.53
CA ILE A 46 17.53 3.65 12.00
C ILE A 46 18.91 3.96 12.60
N GLU A 47 19.95 3.21 12.25
CA GLU A 47 21.31 3.36 12.81
C GLU A 47 21.96 4.71 12.42
N THR A 48 21.57 5.26 11.27
CA THR A 48 22.01 6.59 10.81
C THR A 48 21.20 7.73 11.42
N ASN A 49 20.16 7.44 12.22
CA ASN A 49 19.23 8.41 12.79
C ASN A 49 18.44 9.24 11.75
N VAL A 50 18.27 8.74 10.52
CA VAL A 50 17.41 9.36 9.51
C VAL A 50 15.94 9.25 9.92
N TYR A 51 15.52 8.08 10.42
CA TYR A 51 14.20 7.85 11.00
C TYR A 51 14.32 7.10 12.32
N SER A 52 13.43 7.43 13.27
CA SER A 52 13.29 6.63 14.48
C SER A 52 12.61 5.29 14.19
N SER A 53 12.82 4.30 15.07
CA SER A 53 12.09 3.03 15.04
C SER A 53 10.58 3.23 15.13
N ASP A 54 10.10 4.22 15.90
CA ASP A 54 8.68 4.60 15.98
C ASP A 54 8.10 4.96 14.60
N HIS A 55 8.86 5.76 13.84
CA HIS A 55 8.46 6.19 12.50
C HIS A 55 8.46 5.04 11.50
N ILE A 56 9.42 4.11 11.61
CA ILE A 56 9.46 2.91 10.77
C ILE A 56 8.26 1.99 11.06
N ILE A 57 7.86 1.84 12.32
CA ILE A 57 6.64 1.09 12.68
C ILE A 57 5.39 1.74 12.07
N ASP A 58 5.25 3.07 12.17
CA ASP A 58 4.15 3.80 11.52
C ASP A 58 4.15 3.56 10.00
N ALA A 59 5.33 3.66 9.36
CA ALA A 59 5.47 3.44 7.92
C ALA A 59 5.07 2.02 7.50
N ILE A 60 5.51 0.99 8.23
CA ILE A 60 5.16 -0.42 7.98
C ILE A 60 3.64 -0.63 8.05
N GLN A 61 2.98 -0.05 9.07
CA GLN A 61 1.52 -0.17 9.21
C GLN A 61 0.78 0.51 8.05
N ILE A 62 1.22 1.71 7.66
CA ILE A 62 0.63 2.46 6.54
C ILE A 62 0.75 1.66 5.25
N VAL A 63 1.97 1.25 4.87
CA VAL A 63 2.17 0.54 3.60
C VAL A 63 1.46 -0.82 3.58
N ALA A 64 1.45 -1.56 4.69
CA ALA A 64 0.76 -2.85 4.75
C ALA A 64 -0.73 -2.74 4.40
N LYS A 65 -1.38 -1.61 4.73
CA LYS A 65 -2.78 -1.32 4.37
C LYS A 65 -3.00 -1.08 2.89
N TYR A 66 -1.98 -0.64 2.17
CA TYR A 66 -2.04 -0.31 0.74
C TYR A 66 -1.33 -1.35 -0.16
N ASN A 67 -0.64 -2.32 0.45
CA ASN A 67 -0.02 -3.47 -0.21
C ASN A 67 -0.35 -4.78 0.53
N THR A 68 -1.64 -4.93 0.88
CA THR A 68 -2.17 -5.96 1.78
C THR A 68 -1.81 -7.38 1.45
N LYS A 69 -1.63 -7.72 0.16
CA LYS A 69 -1.21 -9.07 -0.27
C LYS A 69 0.02 -9.58 0.51
N TYR A 70 0.93 -8.68 0.87
CA TYR A 70 2.19 -9.02 1.54
C TYR A 70 2.16 -8.76 3.06
N PHE A 71 0.97 -8.68 3.66
CA PHE A 71 0.80 -8.42 5.10
C PHE A 71 1.70 -9.30 5.99
N ARG A 72 1.82 -10.59 5.70
CA ARG A 72 2.70 -11.52 6.45
C ARG A 72 4.16 -11.04 6.48
N SER A 73 4.67 -10.55 5.36
CA SER A 73 6.03 -10.01 5.26
C SER A 73 6.17 -8.70 6.05
N TYR A 74 5.17 -7.83 5.98
CA TYR A 74 5.13 -6.61 6.79
C TYR A 74 5.06 -6.89 8.29
N LEU A 75 4.29 -7.90 8.72
CA LEU A 75 4.25 -8.34 10.12
C LEU A 75 5.62 -8.80 10.62
N ARG A 76 6.40 -9.49 9.77
CA ARG A 76 7.77 -9.88 10.09
C ARG A 76 8.68 -8.66 10.26
N LEU A 77 8.67 -7.73 9.32
CA LEU A 77 9.43 -6.47 9.45
C LEU A 77 9.05 -5.72 10.73
N PHE A 78 7.75 -5.59 11.00
CA PHE A 78 7.23 -4.96 12.20
C PHE A 78 7.78 -5.63 13.46
N LYS A 79 7.72 -6.97 13.50
CA LYS A 79 8.22 -7.74 14.65
C LYS A 79 9.73 -7.55 14.84
N ARG A 80 10.53 -7.54 13.77
CA ARG A 80 11.99 -7.33 13.87
C ARG A 80 12.29 -5.97 14.51
N VAL A 81 11.63 -4.90 14.05
CA VAL A 81 11.78 -3.56 14.63
C VAL A 81 11.30 -3.52 16.08
N LEU A 82 10.20 -4.19 16.39
CA LEU A 82 9.64 -4.28 17.75
C LEU A 82 10.61 -4.96 18.72
N ASP A 83 11.16 -6.11 18.34
CA ASP A 83 12.08 -6.91 19.16
C ASP A 83 13.42 -6.20 19.40
N GLU A 84 13.95 -5.50 18.39
CA GLU A 84 15.29 -4.91 18.46
C GLU A 84 15.27 -3.52 19.12
N TYR A 85 14.29 -2.68 18.79
CA TYR A 85 14.28 -1.27 19.16
C TYR A 85 13.25 -0.87 20.20
N HIS A 86 12.28 -1.73 20.53
CA HIS A 86 11.23 -1.46 21.53
C HIS A 86 10.58 -0.08 21.35
N PRO A 87 10.06 0.23 20.15
CA PRO A 87 9.48 1.54 19.85
C PRO A 87 8.33 1.89 20.81
N LYS A 88 8.14 3.18 21.00
CA LYS A 88 7.00 3.76 21.72
C LYS A 88 5.70 3.51 20.95
N GLN A 89 4.59 3.88 21.57
CA GLN A 89 3.27 3.75 20.99
C GLN A 89 3.18 4.46 19.62
N PRO A 90 2.76 3.74 18.55
CA PRO A 90 2.58 4.32 17.23
C PRO A 90 1.43 5.33 17.22
N LYS A 91 1.42 6.21 16.20
CA LYS A 91 0.36 7.22 16.05
C LYS A 91 -1.01 6.58 15.85
N GLU A 92 -1.06 5.51 15.09
CA GLU A 92 -2.26 4.69 14.88
C GLU A 92 -1.94 3.23 15.20
N LYS A 93 -2.86 2.58 15.94
CA LYS A 93 -2.77 1.16 16.27
C LYS A 93 -3.61 0.37 15.27
N SER A 94 -2.95 -0.34 14.35
CA SER A 94 -3.65 -1.25 13.45
C SER A 94 -4.17 -2.46 14.23
N PRO A 95 -5.50 -2.71 14.26
CA PRO A 95 -6.06 -3.87 14.96
C PRO A 95 -5.55 -5.19 14.38
N VAL A 96 -5.25 -5.21 13.07
CA VAL A 96 -4.75 -6.40 12.39
C VAL A 96 -3.34 -6.76 12.88
N PHE A 97 -2.43 -5.78 13.01
CA PHE A 97 -1.10 -6.03 13.57
C PHE A 97 -1.18 -6.50 15.02
N MET A 98 -1.97 -5.80 15.86
CA MET A 98 -2.12 -6.18 17.27
C MET A 98 -2.66 -7.61 17.42
N TYR A 99 -3.65 -7.97 16.61
CA TYR A 99 -4.22 -9.31 16.59
C TYR A 99 -3.17 -10.38 16.25
N PHE A 100 -2.40 -10.20 15.18
CA PHE A 100 -1.42 -11.22 14.76
C PHE A 100 -0.14 -11.23 15.60
N LEU A 101 0.27 -10.12 16.19
CA LEU A 101 1.34 -10.11 17.19
C LEU A 101 0.99 -11.01 18.38
N TYR A 102 -0.26 -10.91 18.86
CA TYR A 102 -0.74 -11.79 19.91
C TYR A 102 -0.90 -13.24 19.44
N LYS A 103 -1.59 -13.48 18.32
CA LYS A 103 -1.92 -14.84 17.87
C LYS A 103 -0.70 -15.67 17.46
N GLU A 104 0.30 -15.06 16.83
CA GLU A 104 1.48 -15.79 16.33
C GLU A 104 2.64 -15.80 17.33
N TYR A 105 2.78 -14.74 18.14
CA TYR A 105 3.96 -14.54 18.98
C TYR A 105 3.64 -14.38 20.48
N ASN A 106 2.37 -14.39 20.86
CA ASN A 106 1.90 -14.13 22.23
C ASN A 106 2.39 -12.77 22.79
N ILE A 107 2.49 -11.76 21.91
CA ILE A 107 2.94 -10.41 22.26
C ILE A 107 1.74 -9.46 22.37
N LEU A 108 1.59 -8.80 23.53
CA LEU A 108 0.69 -7.66 23.72
C LEU A 108 1.52 -6.37 23.66
N ALA A 109 1.49 -5.68 22.51
CA ALA A 109 2.27 -4.47 22.27
C ALA A 109 1.42 -3.19 22.45
N PHE A 110 2.08 -2.06 22.74
CA PHE A 110 1.50 -0.70 22.72
C PHE A 110 0.22 -0.53 23.54
N ASP A 111 0.27 -0.95 24.80
CA ASP A 111 -0.84 -0.92 25.77
C ASP A 111 -2.10 -1.67 25.33
N THR A 112 -1.98 -2.58 24.35
CA THR A 112 -3.08 -3.44 23.91
C THR A 112 -3.45 -4.40 25.03
N LYS A 113 -4.73 -4.42 25.40
CA LYS A 113 -5.25 -5.32 26.43
C LYS A 113 -5.71 -6.62 25.79
N LEU A 114 -5.67 -7.70 26.56
CA LEU A 114 -6.19 -9.00 26.11
C LEU A 114 -7.67 -8.91 25.71
N GLU A 115 -8.46 -8.07 26.37
CA GLU A 115 -9.86 -7.84 26.03
C GLU A 115 -10.05 -7.24 24.64
N ASP A 116 -9.14 -6.33 24.23
CA ASP A 116 -9.15 -5.76 22.87
C ASP A 116 -8.94 -6.86 21.83
N ILE A 117 -8.04 -7.81 22.11
CA ILE A 117 -7.78 -8.95 21.23
C ILE A 117 -8.97 -9.90 21.15
N LYS A 118 -9.62 -10.21 22.28
CA LYS A 118 -10.82 -11.05 22.30
C LYS A 118 -11.94 -10.46 21.44
N ASN A 119 -12.14 -9.15 21.49
CA ASN A 119 -13.12 -8.46 20.65
C ASN A 119 -12.82 -8.65 19.15
N LEU A 120 -11.53 -8.71 18.78
CA LEU A 120 -11.09 -8.94 17.41
C LEU A 120 -11.24 -10.40 16.95
N GLU A 121 -11.41 -11.39 17.84
CA GLU A 121 -11.63 -12.78 17.43
C GLU A 121 -12.90 -12.94 16.58
N THR A 122 -13.91 -12.12 16.84
CA THR A 122 -15.16 -12.09 16.05
C THR A 122 -14.94 -11.70 14.58
N LYS A 123 -13.81 -11.08 14.25
CA LYS A 123 -13.46 -10.66 12.89
C LYS A 123 -12.94 -11.80 12.02
N ASN A 124 -12.55 -12.93 12.62
CA ASN A 124 -12.02 -14.10 11.91
C ASN A 124 -10.88 -13.76 10.93
N TYR A 125 -9.91 -12.95 11.36
CA TYR A 125 -8.78 -12.60 10.49
C TYR A 125 -7.95 -13.83 10.12
N VAL A 126 -7.52 -13.87 8.87
CA VAL A 126 -6.61 -14.89 8.34
C VAL A 126 -5.31 -14.24 7.88
N MET A 127 -4.18 -14.86 8.20
CA MET A 127 -2.84 -14.29 7.99
C MET A 127 -2.57 -13.93 6.52
N ASP A 128 -3.07 -14.74 5.59
CA ASP A 128 -2.93 -14.53 4.16
C ASP A 128 -4.03 -13.62 3.58
N VAL A 129 -4.65 -12.77 4.44
CA VAL A 129 -5.72 -11.79 4.18
C VAL A 129 -7.06 -12.41 3.77
N HIS A 130 -7.05 -13.38 2.87
CA HIS A 130 -8.23 -14.07 2.36
C HIS A 130 -8.07 -15.58 2.45
N GLU A 131 -9.14 -16.26 2.84
CA GLU A 131 -9.18 -17.72 2.86
C GLU A 131 -8.99 -18.33 1.48
N LYS A 132 -8.46 -19.57 1.45
CA LYS A 132 -8.31 -20.35 0.23
C LYS A 132 -9.67 -20.53 -0.45
N ASN A 133 -9.67 -20.55 -1.79
CA ASN A 133 -10.88 -20.78 -2.60
C ASN A 133 -11.98 -19.71 -2.47
N THR A 134 -11.67 -18.49 -2.04
CA THR A 134 -12.60 -17.34 -2.04
C THR A 134 -12.44 -16.47 -3.29
N ILE A 135 -13.51 -15.74 -3.65
CA ILE A 135 -13.53 -14.79 -4.77
C ILE A 135 -12.48 -13.69 -4.56
N PHE A 136 -12.36 -13.17 -3.33
CA PHE A 136 -11.40 -12.11 -3.01
C PHE A 136 -9.95 -12.59 -3.13
N ARG A 137 -9.65 -13.84 -2.72
CA ARG A 137 -8.33 -14.43 -2.95
C ARG A 137 -8.04 -14.66 -4.42
N ALA A 138 -9.03 -15.08 -5.21
CA ALA A 138 -8.86 -15.23 -6.65
C ALA A 138 -8.47 -13.89 -7.31
N ILE A 139 -9.10 -12.78 -6.90
CA ILE A 139 -8.73 -11.45 -7.37
C ILE A 139 -7.32 -11.07 -6.92
N MET A 140 -6.99 -11.21 -5.64
CA MET A 140 -5.67 -10.83 -5.08
C MET A 140 -4.48 -11.53 -5.77
N TYR A 141 -4.67 -12.74 -6.30
CA TYR A 141 -3.65 -13.49 -7.04
C TYR A 141 -3.89 -13.53 -8.57
N ASP A 142 -4.78 -12.68 -9.07
CA ASP A 142 -5.18 -12.57 -10.49
C ASP A 142 -5.56 -13.92 -11.15
N LYS A 143 -6.22 -14.80 -10.37
CA LYS A 143 -6.67 -16.13 -10.80
C LYS A 143 -8.04 -16.05 -11.46
N LYS A 144 -8.08 -15.53 -12.69
CA LYS A 144 -9.28 -15.36 -13.52
C LYS A 144 -10.17 -16.61 -13.60
N ASP A 145 -9.58 -17.79 -13.81
CA ASP A 145 -10.37 -19.02 -13.98
C ASP A 145 -11.03 -19.47 -12.67
N SER A 146 -10.35 -19.28 -11.54
CA SER A 146 -10.93 -19.49 -10.21
C SER A 146 -12.06 -18.51 -9.93
N LEU A 147 -11.87 -17.22 -10.28
CA LEU A 147 -12.93 -16.22 -10.17
C LEU A 147 -14.16 -16.61 -11.01
N LEU A 148 -13.96 -17.06 -12.25
CA LEU A 148 -15.04 -17.50 -13.12
C LEU A 148 -15.78 -18.75 -12.58
N ALA A 149 -15.05 -19.69 -11.99
CA ALA A 149 -15.66 -20.88 -11.38
C ALA A 149 -16.51 -20.52 -10.15
N LEU A 150 -15.99 -19.66 -9.27
CA LEU A 150 -16.68 -19.25 -8.04
C LEU A 150 -17.92 -18.40 -8.33
N THR A 151 -17.85 -17.46 -9.27
CA THR A 151 -19.01 -16.66 -9.69
C THR A 151 -20.16 -17.49 -10.28
N ARG A 152 -19.88 -18.67 -10.84
CA ARG A 152 -20.91 -19.62 -11.28
C ARG A 152 -21.51 -20.42 -10.13
N ARG A 153 -20.67 -20.89 -9.20
CA ARG A 153 -21.08 -21.71 -8.06
C ARG A 153 -21.97 -20.92 -7.10
N ASP A 154 -21.55 -19.72 -6.74
CA ASP A 154 -22.16 -18.96 -5.65
C ASP A 154 -23.30 -18.05 -6.12
N LYS A 155 -23.70 -18.15 -7.41
CA LYS A 155 -24.55 -17.19 -8.14
C LYS A 155 -24.02 -15.76 -7.97
N TYR A 156 -23.22 -15.33 -8.93
CA TYR A 156 -22.64 -13.98 -8.97
C TYR A 156 -23.62 -12.90 -8.48
N ASP A 157 -23.26 -12.26 -7.37
CA ASP A 157 -23.99 -11.16 -6.76
C ASP A 157 -23.20 -9.86 -7.00
N GLU A 158 -23.76 -8.98 -7.83
CA GLU A 158 -23.19 -7.66 -8.14
C GLU A 158 -23.11 -6.74 -6.91
N THR A 159 -23.87 -7.05 -5.86
CA THR A 159 -23.86 -6.29 -4.60
C THR A 159 -22.76 -6.75 -3.65
N LEU A 160 -22.02 -7.82 -3.98
CA LEU A 160 -20.93 -8.33 -3.16
C LEU A 160 -19.80 -7.30 -3.00
N LYS A 161 -19.62 -6.83 -1.77
CA LYS A 161 -18.56 -5.90 -1.38
C LYS A 161 -17.76 -6.43 -0.21
N LEU A 162 -16.46 -6.13 -0.21
CA LEU A 162 -15.56 -6.45 0.89
C LEU A 162 -15.45 -5.29 1.85
N LYS A 163 -15.80 -5.51 3.12
CA LYS A 163 -15.44 -4.64 4.25
C LYS A 163 -14.45 -5.39 5.12
N SER A 164 -13.25 -4.84 5.28
CA SER A 164 -12.15 -5.54 5.94
C SER A 164 -11.14 -4.55 6.50
N ASP A 165 -10.71 -4.80 7.74
CA ASP A 165 -9.77 -3.95 8.47
C ASP A 165 -8.32 -4.06 7.91
N PHE A 166 -8.07 -4.99 6.98
CA PHE A 166 -6.83 -5.05 6.21
C PHE A 166 -6.72 -3.91 5.18
N TYR A 167 -7.84 -3.48 4.61
CA TYR A 167 -7.87 -2.54 3.48
C TYR A 167 -8.09 -1.09 3.94
N PRO A 168 -7.85 -0.07 3.08
CA PRO A 168 -8.23 1.31 3.36
C PRO A 168 -9.70 1.40 3.75
N GLU A 169 -10.04 2.27 4.70
CA GLU A 169 -11.41 2.33 5.24
C GLU A 169 -12.42 2.67 4.14
N SER A 170 -13.55 1.95 4.13
CA SER A 170 -14.67 2.22 3.24
C SER A 170 -15.97 1.92 3.98
N GLU A 171 -16.86 2.91 4.00
CA GLU A 171 -18.17 2.80 4.63
C GLU A 171 -18.97 1.62 4.02
N ASN A 172 -18.97 1.56 2.69
CA ASN A 172 -19.74 0.62 1.88
C ASN A 172 -18.96 -0.64 1.47
N GLY A 173 -17.65 -0.71 1.77
CA GLY A 173 -16.75 -1.74 1.26
C GLY A 173 -16.39 -1.57 -0.22
N TYR A 174 -15.55 -2.48 -0.73
CA TYR A 174 -15.04 -2.46 -2.10
C TYR A 174 -15.66 -3.56 -2.96
N SER A 175 -16.05 -3.21 -4.18
CA SER A 175 -16.49 -4.16 -5.20
C SER A 175 -15.34 -5.02 -5.73
N LEU A 176 -15.68 -6.10 -6.42
CA LEU A 176 -14.70 -6.98 -7.08
C LEU A 176 -13.84 -6.26 -8.13
N LEU A 177 -14.43 -5.30 -8.84
CA LEU A 177 -13.70 -4.53 -9.86
C LEU A 177 -12.69 -3.57 -9.21
N GLU A 178 -13.10 -2.89 -8.14
CA GLU A 178 -12.22 -2.00 -7.36
C GLU A 178 -11.07 -2.78 -6.74
N LEU A 179 -11.34 -3.96 -6.16
CA LEU A 179 -10.29 -4.85 -5.64
C LEU A 179 -9.34 -5.34 -6.75
N SER A 180 -9.85 -5.57 -7.97
CA SER A 180 -8.98 -5.93 -9.09
C SER A 180 -8.05 -4.77 -9.48
N CYS A 181 -8.50 -3.52 -9.34
CA CYS A 181 -7.65 -2.35 -9.55
C CYS A 181 -6.61 -2.21 -8.42
N TYR A 182 -7.04 -2.38 -7.17
CA TYR A 182 -6.19 -2.31 -5.98
C TYR A 182 -5.02 -3.29 -6.05
N HIS A 183 -5.30 -4.53 -6.45
CA HIS A 183 -4.29 -5.60 -6.54
C HIS A 183 -3.52 -5.62 -7.88
N GLY A 184 -3.87 -4.77 -8.84
CA GLY A 184 -3.27 -4.81 -10.18
C GLY A 184 -3.64 -6.03 -11.03
N SER A 185 -4.77 -6.69 -10.72
CA SER A 185 -5.21 -7.98 -11.27
C SER A 185 -5.84 -7.84 -12.65
N ILE A 186 -5.00 -7.74 -13.68
CA ILE A 186 -5.40 -7.44 -15.06
C ILE A 186 -6.40 -8.47 -15.63
N ASN A 187 -6.18 -9.76 -15.36
CA ASN A 187 -7.03 -10.81 -15.93
C ASN A 187 -8.41 -10.83 -15.28
N CYS A 188 -8.48 -10.68 -13.95
CA CYS A 188 -9.74 -10.52 -13.22
C CYS A 188 -10.48 -9.24 -13.63
N PHE A 189 -9.78 -8.10 -13.72
CA PHE A 189 -10.33 -6.82 -14.17
C PHE A 189 -11.00 -6.94 -15.56
N ARG A 190 -10.28 -7.51 -16.54
CA ARG A 190 -10.81 -7.72 -17.90
C ARG A 190 -12.02 -8.64 -17.93
N LEU A 191 -12.02 -9.71 -17.12
CA LEU A 191 -13.18 -10.60 -17.01
C LEU A 191 -14.42 -9.83 -16.53
N LEU A 192 -14.27 -9.04 -15.46
CA LEU A 192 -15.35 -8.28 -14.85
C LEU A 192 -15.95 -7.25 -15.81
N ILE A 193 -15.13 -6.48 -16.51
CA ILE A 193 -15.63 -5.48 -17.48
C ILE A 193 -16.21 -6.13 -18.74
N ASN A 194 -15.53 -7.14 -19.31
CA ASN A 194 -15.93 -7.66 -20.62
C ASN A 194 -17.12 -8.62 -20.53
N LYS A 195 -17.14 -9.48 -19.51
CA LYS A 195 -18.17 -10.51 -19.36
C LYS A 195 -19.34 -10.02 -18.52
N PHE A 196 -19.06 -9.43 -17.36
CA PHE A 196 -20.08 -8.99 -16.41
C PHE A 196 -20.49 -7.53 -16.62
N LYS A 197 -19.84 -6.80 -17.53
CA LYS A 197 -20.21 -5.41 -17.91
C LYS A 197 -20.23 -4.44 -16.73
N ILE A 198 -19.44 -4.70 -15.69
CA ILE A 198 -19.35 -3.83 -14.51
C ILE A 198 -18.75 -2.47 -14.92
N PRO A 199 -19.39 -1.34 -14.57
CA PRO A 199 -18.87 -0.01 -14.89
C PRO A 199 -17.63 0.33 -14.05
N ILE A 200 -16.67 1.05 -14.67
CA ILE A 200 -15.50 1.59 -13.98
C ILE A 200 -15.95 2.72 -13.05
N THR A 201 -15.53 2.67 -11.78
CA THR A 201 -15.83 3.69 -10.76
C THR A 201 -14.65 4.64 -10.52
N ARG A 202 -14.87 5.75 -9.82
CA ARG A 202 -13.80 6.65 -9.35
C ARG A 202 -12.77 5.90 -8.50
N THR A 203 -13.23 5.03 -7.61
CA THR A 203 -12.36 4.17 -6.78
C THR A 203 -11.51 3.24 -7.64
N CYS A 204 -12.04 2.69 -8.75
CA CYS A 204 -11.24 1.89 -9.69
C CYS A 204 -10.07 2.71 -10.24
N LEU A 205 -10.32 3.96 -10.66
CA LEU A 205 -9.26 4.85 -11.14
C LEU A 205 -8.22 5.12 -10.05
N ASN A 206 -8.64 5.51 -8.84
CA ASN A 206 -7.74 5.80 -7.73
C ASN A 206 -6.87 4.57 -7.40
N PHE A 207 -7.48 3.40 -7.27
CA PHE A 207 -6.78 2.15 -6.99
C PHE A 207 -5.92 1.65 -8.14
N SER A 208 -6.19 2.02 -9.39
CA SER A 208 -5.34 1.65 -10.53
C SER A 208 -3.93 2.25 -10.43
N PHE A 209 -3.77 3.41 -9.79
CA PHE A 209 -2.46 3.98 -9.48
C PHE A 209 -1.77 3.24 -8.34
N LEU A 210 -2.52 2.71 -7.37
CA LEU A 210 -1.98 1.93 -6.27
C LEU A 210 -1.51 0.55 -6.70
N GLY A 211 -2.30 -0.18 -7.47
CA GLY A 211 -2.00 -1.56 -7.92
C GLY A 211 -0.86 -1.66 -8.95
N ARG A 212 -0.20 -0.55 -9.27
CA ARG A 212 0.97 -0.44 -10.17
C ARG A 212 0.77 -1.04 -11.57
N SER A 213 -0.48 -1.18 -12.01
CA SER A 213 -0.82 -1.73 -13.33
C SER A 213 -1.11 -0.60 -14.30
N SER A 214 -0.11 -0.26 -15.13
CA SER A 214 -0.30 0.74 -16.19
C SER A 214 -1.43 0.38 -17.15
N VAL A 215 -1.70 -0.92 -17.36
CA VAL A 215 -2.79 -1.42 -18.20
C VAL A 215 -4.15 -1.03 -17.60
N ILE A 216 -4.39 -1.34 -16.33
CA ILE A 216 -5.66 -1.00 -15.67
C ILE A 216 -5.83 0.51 -15.58
N MET A 217 -4.76 1.22 -15.23
CA MET A 217 -4.77 2.69 -15.16
C MET A 217 -5.17 3.32 -16.50
N HIS A 218 -4.56 2.89 -17.61
CA HIS A 218 -4.91 3.41 -18.93
C HIS A 218 -6.35 3.10 -19.35
N GLU A 219 -6.93 1.97 -18.91
CA GLU A 219 -8.36 1.70 -19.15
C GLU A 219 -9.26 2.63 -18.33
N CYS A 220 -8.90 2.93 -17.09
CA CYS A 220 -9.68 3.80 -16.22
C CYS A 220 -9.66 5.27 -16.69
N VAL A 221 -8.49 5.81 -17.06
CA VAL A 221 -8.36 7.21 -17.49
C VAL A 221 -9.06 7.53 -18.81
N LYS A 222 -9.36 6.52 -19.64
CA LYS A 222 -10.21 6.68 -20.84
C LYS A 222 -11.65 7.04 -20.49
N LYS A 223 -12.09 6.75 -19.26
CA LYS A 223 -13.48 6.93 -18.80
C LYS A 223 -13.62 8.03 -17.76
N ILE A 224 -12.59 8.25 -16.94
CA ILE A 224 -12.65 9.12 -15.77
C ILE A 224 -11.40 10.02 -15.74
N ILE A 225 -11.59 11.32 -15.59
CA ILE A 225 -10.48 12.30 -15.50
C ILE A 225 -9.82 12.20 -14.12
N PRO A 226 -8.49 12.00 -14.03
CA PRO A 226 -7.75 11.98 -12.76
C PRO A 226 -7.91 13.24 -11.90
N ASP A 227 -7.80 13.05 -10.59
CA ASP A 227 -7.91 14.10 -9.56
C ASP A 227 -6.81 13.96 -8.49
N GLN A 228 -6.92 14.73 -7.41
CA GLN A 228 -5.96 14.69 -6.30
C GLN A 228 -5.90 13.33 -5.58
N ASP A 229 -6.98 12.54 -5.58
CA ASP A 229 -6.94 11.20 -5.00
C ASP A 229 -6.09 10.25 -5.86
N CYS A 230 -6.10 10.42 -7.18
CA CYS A 230 -5.17 9.69 -8.05
C CYS A 230 -3.70 10.00 -7.69
N MET A 231 -3.39 11.29 -7.42
CA MET A 231 -2.04 11.70 -7.01
C MET A 231 -1.66 11.10 -5.67
N LYS A 232 -2.55 11.13 -4.69
CA LYS A 232 -2.36 10.47 -3.39
C LYS A 232 -1.99 8.99 -3.55
N HIS A 233 -2.72 8.24 -4.36
CA HIS A 233 -2.45 6.81 -4.57
C HIS A 233 -1.16 6.56 -5.37
N ALA A 234 -0.81 7.43 -6.32
CA ALA A 234 0.47 7.36 -7.01
C ALA A 234 1.65 7.56 -6.05
N ILE A 235 1.54 8.54 -5.14
CA ILE A 235 2.55 8.79 -4.08
C ILE A 235 2.68 7.59 -3.15
N ILE A 236 1.56 7.05 -2.63
CA ILE A 236 1.54 5.86 -1.76
C ILE A 236 2.18 4.65 -2.46
N SER A 237 1.99 4.51 -3.77
CA SER A 237 2.51 3.37 -4.54
C SER A 237 4.02 3.39 -4.76
N HIS A 238 4.70 4.51 -4.44
CA HIS A 238 6.10 4.79 -4.77
C HIS A 238 6.40 4.60 -6.27
N ASN A 239 5.46 5.02 -7.12
CA ASN A 239 5.60 4.97 -8.58
C ASN A 239 5.80 6.37 -9.16
N ASP A 240 7.06 6.77 -9.28
CA ASP A 240 7.46 8.07 -9.83
C ASP A 240 6.94 8.33 -11.24
N ILE A 241 6.78 7.27 -12.05
CA ILE A 241 6.26 7.38 -13.41
C ILE A 241 4.81 7.84 -13.35
N PHE A 242 4.01 7.32 -12.41
CA PHE A 242 2.63 7.71 -12.21
C PHE A 242 2.51 9.12 -11.63
N VAL A 243 3.35 9.50 -10.67
CA VAL A 243 3.40 10.87 -10.13
C VAL A 243 3.69 11.87 -11.25
N LYS A 244 4.75 11.64 -12.03
CA LYS A 244 5.12 12.50 -13.17
C LYS A 244 4.05 12.51 -14.25
N TYR A 245 3.40 11.39 -14.53
CA TYR A 245 2.30 11.31 -15.48
C TYR A 245 1.12 12.20 -15.07
N LEU A 246 0.67 12.13 -13.82
CA LEU A 246 -0.41 12.95 -13.29
C LEU A 246 -0.05 14.44 -13.28
N MET A 247 1.16 14.74 -12.83
CA MET A 247 1.70 16.09 -12.78
C MET A 247 1.79 16.72 -14.16
N ASN A 248 2.41 16.04 -15.14
CA ASN A 248 2.69 16.63 -16.45
C ASN A 248 1.49 16.62 -17.38
N LYS A 249 0.68 15.54 -17.37
CA LYS A 249 -0.43 15.39 -18.33
C LYS A 249 -1.73 16.04 -17.85
N TYR A 250 -1.97 16.03 -16.53
CA TYR A 250 -3.22 16.53 -15.95
C TYR A 250 -3.00 17.76 -15.06
N CYS A 251 -1.77 18.27 -14.96
CA CYS A 251 -1.43 19.44 -14.13
C CYS A 251 -1.87 19.32 -12.67
N ILE A 252 -1.90 18.08 -12.15
CA ILE A 252 -2.28 17.80 -10.78
C ILE A 252 -1.08 18.10 -9.90
N LYS A 253 -1.22 19.10 -9.02
CA LYS A 253 -0.17 19.47 -8.06
C LYS A 253 0.14 18.30 -7.14
N ILE A 254 1.42 18.09 -6.87
CA ILE A 254 1.87 17.14 -5.84
C ILE A 254 1.60 17.79 -4.48
N ASN A 255 0.98 17.04 -3.56
CA ASN A 255 0.71 17.49 -2.20
C ASN A 255 1.83 17.01 -1.27
N GLU A 256 2.52 17.94 -0.62
CA GLU A 256 3.69 17.65 0.22
C GLU A 256 3.33 16.83 1.46
N ASP A 257 2.13 17.03 2.03
CA ASP A 257 1.66 16.23 3.18
C ASP A 257 1.51 14.76 2.81
N PHE A 258 1.05 14.45 1.60
CA PHE A 258 0.99 13.07 1.12
C PHE A 258 2.38 12.48 0.91
N CYS A 259 3.35 13.26 0.42
CA CYS A 259 4.73 12.82 0.30
C CYS A 259 5.33 12.51 1.67
N ALA A 260 5.19 13.42 2.64
CA ALA A 260 5.72 13.25 3.99
C ALA A 260 5.08 12.08 4.73
N LYS A 261 3.75 11.95 4.69
CA LYS A 261 3.02 10.84 5.33
C LYS A 261 3.39 9.47 4.79
N ASN A 262 3.82 9.40 3.52
CA ASN A 262 4.18 8.14 2.86
C ASN A 262 5.68 8.02 2.63
N ASN A 263 6.52 8.86 3.24
CA ASN A 263 7.98 8.79 3.08
C ASN A 263 8.44 8.84 1.61
N ASN A 264 7.63 9.40 0.72
CA ASN A 264 7.95 9.45 -0.70
C ASN A 264 8.79 10.70 -0.99
N LEU A 265 10.07 10.59 -0.68
CA LEU A 265 11.02 11.67 -0.87
C LEU A 265 11.24 12.00 -2.36
N GLN A 266 11.13 11.03 -3.28
CA GLN A 266 11.22 11.29 -4.72
C GLN A 266 10.12 12.24 -5.19
N ALA A 267 8.86 12.03 -4.77
CA ALA A 267 7.76 12.92 -5.08
C ALA A 267 7.95 14.32 -4.44
N LEU A 268 8.49 14.39 -3.22
CA LEU A 268 8.82 15.66 -2.56
C LEU A 268 9.91 16.44 -3.31
N LEU A 269 10.94 15.75 -3.81
CA LEU A 269 12.00 16.37 -4.60
C LEU A 269 11.48 16.96 -5.91
N LEU A 270 10.46 16.34 -6.54
CA LEU A 270 9.81 16.90 -7.73
C LEU A 270 9.10 18.23 -7.45
N VAL A 271 8.53 18.41 -6.25
CA VAL A 271 7.95 19.70 -5.83
C VAL A 271 9.04 20.77 -5.78
N ILE A 272 10.19 20.46 -5.18
CA ILE A 272 11.31 21.38 -5.04
C ILE A 272 11.87 21.78 -6.42
N ASP A 273 11.96 20.83 -7.36
CA ASP A 273 12.39 21.11 -8.73
C ASP A 273 11.42 22.06 -9.46
N GLN A 274 10.11 21.91 -9.22
CA GLN A 274 9.11 22.83 -9.78
C GLN A 274 9.21 24.23 -9.19
N THR A 275 9.36 24.36 -7.86
CA THR A 275 9.44 25.68 -7.21
C THR A 275 10.71 26.42 -7.58
N ASN A 276 11.85 25.72 -7.70
CA ASN A 276 13.12 26.33 -8.08
C ASN A 276 13.19 26.78 -9.56
N ASN A 277 12.31 26.25 -10.43
CA ASN A 277 12.16 26.71 -11.81
C ASN A 277 11.18 27.89 -11.94
N ILE A 278 10.46 28.26 -10.88
CA ILE A 278 9.57 29.45 -10.86
C ILE A 278 10.34 30.71 -10.43
N ASP A 279 11.51 30.55 -9.80
CA ASP A 279 12.40 31.64 -9.38
C ASP A 279 13.46 32.02 -10.46
N GLN A 280 13.22 31.70 -11.74
CA GLN A 280 14.01 32.15 -12.90
C GLN A 280 13.20 33.00 -13.88
#